data_AF-A0A2M8PKR7-F1
#
_entry.id   AF-A0A2M8PKR7-F1
#
_cell.length_a   1.000
_cell.length_b   1.000
_cell.length_c   1.000
_cell.angle_alpha   90.00
_cell.angle_beta   90.00
_cell.angle_gamma   90.00
#
_symmetry.space_group_name_H-M   'P 1'
#
loop_
_entity.id
_entity.type
_entity.pdbx_description
1 polymer ?
#
loop_
_entity_poly.entity_id
_entity_poly.type
_entity_poly.pdbx_seq_one_letter_code
_entity_poly.pdbx_strand_id
1 'polypeptide(L)'
;MSLALAVVVFYSPTFAQSAFDDPGVRNPQGNANGGLVAVNNNLDSGNVTLGSSSQVVLLFRNDGNKPITMGAIDLYPSSNVSASIAQNQCAKEPLESGAICAIALSVKGLQPGRFRVEMLIRHDGRTR
;
A
#
# COMPACT_ATOMS: atom_id res chain seq x y z
N MET A 1 -38.74 -52.58 19.43
CA MET A 1 -38.89 -51.16 19.04
C MET A 1 -37.60 -50.45 19.42
N SER A 2 -36.64 -50.33 18.50
CA SER A 2 -35.39 -49.60 18.74
C SER A 2 -35.54 -48.18 18.21
N LEU A 3 -35.48 -47.20 19.10
CA LEU A 3 -35.39 -45.77 18.77
C LEU A 3 -33.90 -45.44 18.52
N ALA A 4 -33.56 -45.04 17.31
CA ALA A 4 -32.25 -44.48 16.99
C ALA A 4 -32.29 -42.96 17.20
N LEU A 5 -31.46 -42.44 18.10
CA LEU A 5 -31.31 -41.02 18.40
C LEU A 5 -30.27 -40.40 17.44
N ALA A 6 -30.70 -39.51 16.55
CA ALA A 6 -29.80 -38.79 15.65
C ALA A 6 -29.33 -37.48 16.31
N VAL A 7 -28.03 -37.37 16.58
CA VAL A 7 -27.40 -36.14 17.09
C VAL A 7 -27.02 -35.26 15.90
N VAL A 8 -27.63 -34.08 15.81
CA VAL A 8 -27.34 -33.08 14.78
C VAL A 8 -26.30 -32.10 15.34
N VAL A 9 -25.10 -32.09 14.75
CA VAL A 9 -24.02 -31.16 15.11
C VAL A 9 -24.15 -29.90 14.27
N PHE A 10 -24.44 -28.77 14.92
CA PHE A 10 -24.48 -27.46 14.27
C PHE A 10 -23.07 -26.85 14.23
N TYR A 11 -22.44 -26.85 13.05
CA TYR A 11 -21.22 -26.07 12.80
C TYR A 11 -21.61 -24.63 12.48
N SER A 12 -21.24 -23.70 13.35
CA SER A 12 -21.34 -22.26 13.07
C SER A 12 -20.06 -21.82 12.35
N PRO A 13 -20.12 -21.24 11.14
CA PRO A 13 -18.95 -20.62 10.55
C PRO A 13 -18.63 -19.33 11.31
N THR A 14 -17.48 -19.31 11.99
CA THR A 14 -16.88 -18.09 12.51
C THR A 14 -16.33 -17.27 11.35
N PHE A 15 -17.00 -16.19 10.97
CA PHE A 15 -16.45 -15.23 10.04
C PHE A 15 -15.35 -14.43 10.76
N ALA A 16 -14.09 -14.69 10.39
CA ALA A 16 -12.98 -13.86 10.81
C ALA A 16 -13.15 -12.46 10.18
N GLN A 17 -13.44 -11.45 11.00
CA GLN A 17 -13.44 -10.07 10.53
C GLN A 17 -11.98 -9.63 10.34
N SER A 18 -11.63 -9.26 9.12
CA SER A 18 -10.33 -8.67 8.81
C SER A 18 -10.18 -7.35 9.59
N ALA A 19 -9.31 -7.31 10.60
CA ALA A 19 -9.00 -6.08 11.33
C ALA A 19 -8.25 -5.02 10.49
N PHE A 20 -8.04 -5.30 9.21
CA PHE A 20 -7.40 -4.45 8.20
C PHE A 20 -8.39 -3.92 7.17
N ASP A 21 -9.67 -3.78 7.53
CA ASP A 21 -10.59 -2.98 6.73
C ASP A 21 -10.07 -1.54 6.70
N ASP A 22 -9.38 -1.22 5.60
CA ASP A 22 -8.94 0.12 5.24
C ASP A 22 -10.15 1.07 5.35
N PRO A 23 -10.09 2.12 6.20
CA PRO A 23 -11.20 3.04 6.38
C PRO A 23 -11.65 3.75 5.10
N GLY A 24 -10.87 3.66 4.00
CA GLY A 24 -11.20 4.23 2.69
C GLY A 24 -12.15 3.43 1.80
N VAL A 25 -12.50 2.17 2.11
CA VAL A 25 -13.18 1.27 1.15
C VAL A 25 -14.72 1.42 1.09
N ARG A 26 -15.29 2.45 1.73
CA ARG A 26 -16.75 2.68 1.67
C ARG A 26 -17.17 3.36 0.36
N ASN A 27 -17.50 2.53 -0.63
CA ASN A 27 -18.34 2.77 -1.80
C ASN A 27 -17.74 3.62 -2.97
N PRO A 28 -17.52 3.04 -4.17
CA PRO A 28 -17.01 3.75 -5.35
C PRO A 28 -18.15 4.40 -6.13
N GLN A 29 -18.87 5.36 -5.53
CA GLN A 29 -19.84 6.17 -6.29
C GLN A 29 -19.82 7.61 -5.82
N GLY A 30 -18.66 8.24 -6.01
CA GLY A 30 -18.50 9.67 -5.90
C GLY A 30 -17.09 9.99 -6.36
N ASN A 31 -16.96 10.65 -7.50
CA ASN A 31 -15.69 11.13 -8.03
C ASN A 31 -14.98 11.93 -6.93
N ALA A 32 -14.00 11.29 -6.31
CA ALA A 32 -13.34 11.72 -5.10
C ALA A 32 -12.00 12.39 -5.38
N ASN A 33 -11.93 13.10 -6.50
CA ASN A 33 -10.75 13.83 -6.93
C ASN A 33 -10.43 14.91 -5.88
N GLY A 34 -9.42 14.66 -5.05
CA GLY A 34 -9.10 15.59 -3.97
C GLY A 34 -7.71 15.45 -3.35
N GLY A 35 -6.98 14.37 -3.61
CA GLY A 35 -5.78 14.06 -2.85
C GLY A 35 -4.63 13.51 -3.67
N LEU A 36 -3.57 13.17 -2.94
CA LEU A 36 -2.44 12.46 -3.48
C LEU A 36 -2.83 10.99 -3.67
N VAL A 37 -2.69 10.49 -4.89
CA VAL A 37 -3.01 9.10 -5.24
C VAL A 37 -1.79 8.40 -5.80
N ALA A 38 -1.58 7.14 -5.44
CA ALA A 38 -0.61 6.31 -6.15
C ALA A 38 -1.20 5.93 -7.51
N VAL A 39 -0.42 6.10 -8.58
CA VAL A 39 -0.84 5.72 -9.94
C VAL A 39 -1.05 4.21 -10.04
N ASN A 40 -0.25 3.45 -9.29
CA ASN A 40 -0.46 2.02 -9.07
C ASN A 40 -0.27 1.69 -7.59
N ASN A 41 -1.33 1.14 -6.97
CA ASN A 41 -1.36 0.78 -5.56
C ASN A 41 -0.62 -0.54 -5.26
N ASN A 42 -0.32 -1.35 -6.29
CA ASN A 42 0.41 -2.60 -6.14
C ASN A 42 1.46 -2.74 -7.25
N LEU A 43 2.71 -2.51 -6.88
CA LEU A 43 3.86 -2.64 -7.78
C LEU A 43 4.58 -3.94 -7.48
N ASP A 44 4.73 -4.77 -8.51
CA ASP A 44 5.58 -5.94 -8.44
C ASP A 44 7.03 -5.51 -8.62
N SER A 45 7.85 -5.72 -7.60
CA SER A 45 9.30 -5.51 -7.67
C SER A 45 10.03 -6.57 -8.48
N GLY A 46 9.32 -7.65 -8.85
CA GLY A 46 9.91 -8.87 -9.36
C GLY A 46 10.75 -9.58 -8.31
N ASN A 47 11.66 -10.41 -8.78
CA ASN A 47 12.59 -11.12 -7.91
C ASN A 47 13.76 -10.20 -7.49
N VAL A 48 14.11 -10.24 -6.20
CA VAL A 48 15.27 -9.54 -5.65
C VAL A 48 16.30 -10.58 -5.24
N THR A 49 17.42 -10.64 -5.96
CA THR A 49 18.51 -11.57 -5.65
C THR A 49 19.08 -11.27 -4.27
N LEU A 50 19.36 -12.32 -3.50
CA LEU A 50 19.97 -12.20 -2.17
C LEU A 50 21.30 -11.42 -2.24
N GLY A 51 21.47 -10.49 -1.30
CA GLY A 51 22.63 -9.60 -1.24
C GLY A 51 22.60 -8.45 -2.26
N SER A 52 21.71 -8.48 -3.25
CA SER A 52 21.58 -7.45 -4.28
C SER A 52 20.41 -6.49 -4.00
N SER A 53 20.44 -5.33 -4.65
CA SER A 53 19.37 -4.34 -4.60
C SER A 53 18.65 -4.24 -5.94
N SER A 54 17.32 -4.18 -5.90
CA SER A 54 16.47 -3.84 -7.04
C SER A 54 15.87 -2.46 -6.84
N GLN A 55 15.64 -1.73 -7.94
CA GLN A 55 14.98 -0.43 -7.93
C GLN A 55 13.51 -0.56 -8.33
N VAL A 56 12.62 0.04 -7.54
CA VAL A 56 11.18 0.11 -7.80
C VAL A 56 10.79 1.58 -7.88
N VAL A 57 10.10 1.97 -8.96
CA VAL A 57 9.65 3.36 -9.14
C VAL A 57 8.16 3.45 -8.82
N LEU A 58 7.83 4.21 -7.79
CA LEU A 58 6.45 4.55 -7.43
C LEU A 58 6.09 5.90 -8.06
N LEU A 59 4.93 5.96 -8.68
CA LEU A 59 4.39 7.18 -9.27
C LEU A 59 3.19 7.65 -8.46
N PHE A 60 3.17 8.93 -8.13
CA PHE A 60 2.07 9.58 -7.42
C PHE A 60 1.54 10.73 -8.26
N ARG A 61 0.21 10.87 -8.28
CA ARG A 61 -0.49 11.95 -8.97
C ARG A 61 -1.29 12.77 -7.97
N ASN A 62 -1.35 14.07 -8.19
CA ASN A 62 -2.28 14.93 -7.47
C ASN A 62 -3.61 14.98 -8.24
N ASP A 63 -4.64 14.29 -7.74
CA ASP A 63 -6.00 14.34 -8.29
C ASP A 63 -6.85 15.45 -7.63
N GLY A 64 -6.26 16.25 -6.74
CA GLY A 64 -6.87 17.45 -6.17
C GLY A 64 -6.73 18.67 -7.07
N ASN A 65 -7.41 19.76 -6.68
CA ASN A 65 -7.43 21.03 -7.39
C ASN A 65 -6.52 22.10 -6.77
N LYS A 66 -5.66 21.71 -5.82
CA LYS A 66 -4.67 22.56 -5.18
C LYS A 66 -3.32 21.85 -5.18
N PRO A 67 -2.19 22.57 -5.22
CA PRO A 67 -0.87 21.96 -5.06
C PRO A 67 -0.79 21.18 -3.76
N ILE A 68 -0.10 20.03 -3.78
CA ILE A 68 0.11 19.16 -2.61
C ILE A 68 1.58 19.15 -2.23
N THR A 69 1.89 19.46 -0.98
CA THR A 69 3.22 19.28 -0.40
C THR A 69 3.32 17.88 0.21
N MET A 70 4.31 17.10 -0.25
CA MET A 70 4.67 15.85 0.41
C MET A 70 5.55 16.11 1.65
N GLY A 71 5.28 15.37 2.70
CA GLY A 71 6.00 15.38 3.96
C GLY A 71 6.83 14.11 4.17
N ALA A 72 6.89 13.67 5.42
CA ALA A 72 7.66 12.49 5.82
C ALA A 72 7.20 11.22 5.10
N ILE A 73 8.17 10.35 4.82
CA ILE A 73 7.95 9.03 4.22
C ILE A 73 8.51 7.99 5.18
N ASP A 74 7.64 7.09 5.62
CA ASP A 74 7.98 5.97 6.47
C ASP A 74 7.86 4.67 5.66
N LEU A 75 8.86 3.78 5.79
CA LEU A 75 8.92 2.50 5.08
C LEU A 75 8.80 1.34 6.07
N TYR A 76 7.98 0.35 5.73
CA TYR A 76 7.73 -0.85 6.52
C TYR A 76 8.05 -2.10 5.69
N PRO A 77 9.34 -2.46 5.55
CA PRO A 77 9.75 -3.68 4.87
C PRO A 77 9.51 -4.93 5.73
N SER A 78 9.26 -6.05 5.07
CA SER A 78 9.34 -7.38 5.70
C SER A 78 10.76 -7.66 6.19
N SER A 79 10.92 -8.48 7.23
CA SER A 79 12.22 -8.76 7.87
C SER A 79 13.29 -9.40 6.96
N ASN A 80 12.86 -10.01 5.85
CA ASN A 80 13.75 -10.65 4.87
C ASN A 80 14.28 -9.70 3.79
N VAL A 81 13.89 -8.42 3.81
CA VAL A 81 14.41 -7.38 2.93
C VAL A 81 14.72 -6.10 3.71
N SER A 82 15.55 -5.23 3.15
CA SER A 82 15.60 -3.82 3.57
C SER A 82 15.15 -2.91 2.44
N ALA A 83 14.54 -1.78 2.78
CA ALA A 83 14.07 -0.81 1.81
C ALA A 83 14.54 0.60 2.19
N SER A 84 14.94 1.39 1.20
CA SER A 84 15.32 2.79 1.39
C SER A 84 14.92 3.64 0.19
N ILE A 85 14.67 4.92 0.43
CA ILE A 85 14.37 5.87 -0.65
C ILE A 85 15.68 6.21 -1.37
N ALA A 86 15.79 5.79 -2.63
CA ALA A 86 16.94 6.12 -3.48
C ALA A 86 16.79 7.52 -4.09
N GLN A 87 15.56 7.91 -4.45
CA GLN A 87 15.28 9.24 -4.99
C GLN A 87 13.83 9.66 -4.69
N ASN A 88 13.63 10.94 -4.39
CA ASN A 88 12.31 11.51 -4.16
C ASN A 88 12.14 12.79 -5.00
N GLN A 89 11.45 12.70 -6.14
CA GLN A 89 11.12 13.88 -6.94
C GLN A 89 9.96 14.67 -6.32
N CYS A 90 9.11 13.99 -5.55
CA CYS A 90 7.90 14.55 -5.00
C CYS A 90 8.12 15.54 -3.85
N ALA A 91 9.32 15.56 -3.25
CA ALA A 91 9.68 16.49 -2.19
C ALA A 91 10.37 17.76 -2.70
N LYS A 92 10.58 17.91 -4.01
CA LYS A 92 11.32 19.04 -4.57
C LYS A 92 10.49 20.32 -4.59
N GLU A 93 9.22 20.19 -4.92
CA GLU A 93 8.26 21.28 -5.03
C GLU A 93 6.85 20.75 -4.77
N PRO A 94 5.89 21.62 -4.40
CA PRO A 94 4.50 21.23 -4.32
C PRO A 94 4.02 20.63 -5.65
N LEU A 95 3.36 19.47 -5.57
CA LEU A 95 2.85 18.76 -6.73
C LEU A 95 1.59 19.44 -7.24
N GLU A 96 1.68 20.10 -8.40
CA GLU A 96 0.56 20.78 -9.04
C GLU A 96 -0.61 19.85 -9.36
N SER A 97 -1.81 20.42 -9.50
CA SER A 97 -3.04 19.69 -9.88
C SER A 97 -2.84 18.92 -11.19
N GLY A 98 -3.07 17.61 -11.17
CA GLY A 98 -2.88 16.70 -12.31
C GLY A 98 -1.43 16.31 -12.59
N ALA A 99 -0.44 16.89 -11.90
CA ALA A 99 0.96 16.55 -12.08
C ALA A 99 1.30 15.19 -11.44
N ILE A 100 2.33 14.54 -11.99
CA ILE A 100 2.85 13.26 -11.53
C ILE A 100 4.29 13.45 -11.06
N CYS A 101 4.64 12.82 -9.94
CA CYS A 101 6.01 12.73 -9.46
C CYS A 101 6.40 11.28 -9.17
N ALA A 102 7.71 11.04 -9.11
CA ALA A 102 8.29 9.72 -8.93
C ALA A 102 9.09 9.62 -7.63
N ILE A 103 8.97 8.47 -6.97
CA ILE A 103 9.81 8.06 -5.85
C ILE A 103 10.48 6.74 -6.22
N ALA A 104 11.80 6.73 -6.24
CA ALA A 104 12.58 5.52 -6.46
C ALA A 104 12.92 4.88 -5.12
N LEU A 105 12.52 3.63 -4.95
CA LEU A 105 12.78 2.77 -3.80
C LEU A 105 13.89 1.78 -4.16
N SER A 106 14.89 1.63 -3.30
CA SER A 106 15.86 0.55 -3.36
C SER A 106 15.45 -0.55 -2.39
N VAL A 107 15.26 -1.77 -2.87
CA VAL A 107 14.93 -2.95 -2.07
C VAL A 107 16.06 -3.95 -2.13
N LYS A 108 16.65 -4.30 -0.99
CA LYS A 108 17.76 -5.25 -0.88
C LYS A 108 17.30 -6.57 -0.29
N GLY A 109 17.61 -7.67 -0.97
CA GLY A 109 17.32 -9.03 -0.49
C GLY A 109 18.27 -9.43 0.64
N LEU A 110 17.74 -9.75 1.81
CA LEU A 110 18.54 -10.18 2.97
C LEU A 110 18.40 -11.68 3.24
N GLN A 111 17.19 -12.22 3.06
CA GLN A 111 16.88 -13.63 3.30
C GLN A 111 15.89 -14.15 2.24
N PRO A 112 15.90 -15.46 1.92
CA PRO A 112 14.93 -16.05 1.01
C PRO A 112 13.50 -15.92 1.55
N GLY A 113 12.54 -15.72 0.65
CA GLY A 113 11.12 -15.75 0.98
C GLY A 113 10.31 -14.70 0.24
N ARG A 114 8.98 -14.78 0.35
CA ARG A 114 8.09 -13.70 -0.11
C ARG A 114 8.30 -12.48 0.79
N PHE A 115 8.19 -11.29 0.22
CA PHE A 115 8.29 -10.06 0.98
C PHE A 115 7.22 -9.07 0.54
N ARG A 116 6.97 -8.09 1.40
CA ARG A 116 6.17 -6.91 1.13
C ARG A 116 6.91 -5.70 1.71
N VAL A 117 6.81 -4.58 1.03
CA VAL A 117 7.22 -3.27 1.55
C VAL A 117 6.02 -2.36 1.50
N GLU A 118 5.65 -1.79 2.63
CA GLU A 118 4.60 -0.77 2.71
C GLU A 118 5.23 0.62 2.90
N MET A 119 4.57 1.64 2.36
CA MET A 119 5.04 3.01 2.40
C MET A 119 3.91 3.89 2.93
N LEU A 120 4.19 4.68 3.97
CA LEU A 120 3.29 5.69 4.49
C LEU A 120 3.85 7.07 4.15
N ILE A 121 3.07 7.88 3.46
CA ILE A 121 3.44 9.24 3.05
C ILE A 121 2.54 10.23 3.76
N ARG A 122 3.13 11.19 4.46
CA ARG A 122 2.39 12.36 4.95
C ARG A 122 2.26 13.38 3.83
N HIS A 123 1.10 14.02 3.73
CA HIS A 123 0.89 15.12 2.78
C HIS A 123 -0.16 16.09 3.31
N ASP A 124 -0.18 17.32 2.79
CA ASP A 124 -1.19 18.34 3.12
C ASP A 124 -2.44 18.28 2.21
N GLY A 125 -2.39 17.45 1.16
CA GLY A 125 -3.51 17.18 0.27
C GLY A 125 -4.71 16.60 1.02
N ARG A 126 -5.91 16.82 0.48
CA ARG A 126 -7.14 16.35 1.12
C ARG A 126 -7.17 14.82 1.14
N THR A 127 -7.14 14.22 2.32
CA THR A 127 -7.46 12.81 2.53
C THR A 127 -8.98 12.66 2.61
N ARG A 128 -9.56 11.66 1.95
CA ARG A 128 -10.95 11.27 2.20
C ARG A 128 -11.02 10.27 3.35
#